data_AF-A0A564QAA8-F1
#
_entry.id   AF-A0A564QAA8-F1
#
_cell.length_a   1.000
_cell.length_b   1.000
_cell.length_c   1.000
_cell.angle_alpha   90.00
_cell.angle_beta   90.00
_cell.angle_gamma   90.00
#
_symmetry.space_group_name_H-M   'P 1'
#
loop_
_entity.id
_entity.type
_entity.pdbx_description
1 polymer ?
#
loop_
_entity_poly.entity_id
_entity_poly.type
_entity_poly.pdbx_seq_one_letter_code
_entity_poly.pdbx_strand_id
1 'polypeptide(L)'
;MNNEEPLKSDKIIRLLEGELKSKGSKVYPKIPYIKGDISGRRRYIFTTQPNMLEIQKDNTIIGYEVEGYKKRKGEYEPPAVYEGLDKALAYLGNPAIEEAGGEAVFRGGVFDYVYLVHGGDDNDKTMSEVIDKCTPIGFILVSYDDITEVVEPKKNPFVNDGVKKIFLDEYQH
;
A
#
# COMPACT_ATOMS: atom_id res chain seq x y z
N MET A 1 6.91 6.83 -31.52
CA MET A 1 6.90 6.26 -30.16
C MET A 1 7.56 7.28 -29.26
N ASN A 2 6.83 7.87 -28.33
CA ASN A 2 7.43 8.83 -27.39
C ASN A 2 8.49 8.12 -26.56
N ASN A 3 9.69 8.68 -26.54
CA ASN A 3 10.86 8.23 -25.76
C ASN A 3 10.68 8.58 -24.27
N GLU A 4 9.54 8.27 -23.67
CA GLU A 4 9.33 8.51 -22.25
C GLU A 4 9.95 7.37 -21.44
N GLU A 5 10.71 7.72 -20.40
CA GLU A 5 11.31 6.71 -19.52
C GLU A 5 10.20 5.86 -18.86
N PRO A 6 10.38 4.54 -18.69
CA PRO A 6 9.43 3.72 -17.96
C PRO A 6 9.16 4.21 -16.53
N LEU A 7 7.92 4.06 -16.06
CA LEU A 7 7.48 4.54 -14.76
C LEU A 7 8.11 3.75 -13.60
N LYS A 8 8.97 4.42 -12.84
CA LYS A 8 9.56 3.91 -11.59
C LYS A 8 8.61 4.15 -10.41
N SER A 9 8.71 3.34 -9.35
CA SER A 9 7.82 3.45 -8.17
C SER A 9 7.72 4.86 -7.61
N ASP A 10 8.82 5.61 -7.52
CA ASP A 10 8.80 7.00 -7.01
C ASP A 10 7.93 7.95 -7.85
N LYS A 11 7.88 7.75 -9.17
CA LYS A 11 7.04 8.56 -10.06
C LYS A 11 5.58 8.15 -9.94
N ILE A 12 5.29 6.85 -9.84
CA ILE A 12 3.95 6.31 -9.62
C ILE A 12 3.38 6.83 -8.30
N ILE A 13 4.16 6.76 -7.21
CA ILE A 13 3.77 7.29 -5.90
C ILE A 13 3.39 8.76 -6.00
N ARG A 14 4.17 9.59 -6.70
CA ARG A 14 3.87 11.02 -6.85
C ARG A 14 2.59 11.29 -7.65
N LEU A 15 2.34 10.52 -8.71
CA LEU A 15 1.12 10.65 -9.52
C LEU A 15 -0.11 10.28 -8.68
N LEU A 16 -0.05 9.12 -8.02
CA LEU A 16 -1.13 8.62 -7.18
C LEU A 16 -1.36 9.53 -5.95
N GLU A 17 -0.31 10.02 -5.31
CA GLU A 17 -0.41 10.98 -4.21
C GLU A 17 -1.15 12.25 -4.63
N GLY A 18 -0.84 12.81 -5.80
CA GLY A 18 -1.51 13.99 -6.34
C GLY A 18 -3.01 13.76 -6.55
N GLU A 19 -3.35 12.64 -7.16
CA GLU A 19 -4.74 12.22 -7.42
C GLU A 19 -5.53 12.05 -6.10
N LEU A 20 -4.98 11.30 -5.15
CA LEU A 20 -5.63 11.05 -3.86
C LEU A 20 -5.78 12.33 -3.02
N LYS A 21 -4.77 13.20 -3.00
CA LYS A 21 -4.86 14.50 -2.31
C LYS A 21 -5.91 15.42 -2.93
N SER A 22 -6.08 15.39 -4.26
CA SER A 22 -7.12 16.16 -4.95
C SER A 22 -8.54 15.76 -4.51
N LYS A 23 -8.73 14.48 -4.13
CA LYS A 23 -9.97 13.94 -3.55
C LYS A 23 -10.14 14.27 -2.06
N GLY A 24 -9.16 14.93 -1.45
CA GLY A 24 -9.20 15.41 -0.08
C GLY A 24 -8.73 14.40 0.97
N SER A 25 -8.03 13.34 0.54
CA SER A 25 -7.41 12.37 1.45
C SER A 25 -6.10 12.89 2.04
N LYS A 26 -5.77 12.42 3.25
CA LYS A 26 -4.43 12.58 3.82
C LYS A 26 -3.56 11.43 3.31
N VAL A 27 -2.46 11.75 2.64
CA VAL A 27 -1.59 10.74 2.01
C VAL A 27 -0.18 10.84 2.57
N TYR A 28 0.37 9.70 2.95
CA TYR A 28 1.68 9.53 3.56
C TYR A 28 2.55 8.64 2.66
N PRO A 29 3.30 9.22 1.71
CA PRO A 29 4.24 8.46 0.90
C PRO A 29 5.44 8.01 1.74
N LYS A 30 5.87 6.76 1.56
CA LYS A 30 6.99 6.13 2.29
C LYS A 30 6.86 6.31 3.80
N ILE A 31 5.93 5.58 4.42
CA ILE A 31 5.76 5.59 5.88
C ILE A 31 7.11 5.36 6.54
N PRO A 32 7.72 6.31 7.27
CA PRO A 32 9.01 6.06 7.90
C PRO A 32 8.90 4.81 8.77
N TYR A 33 9.93 3.96 8.76
CA TYR A 33 9.99 2.77 9.60
C TYR A 33 9.68 3.16 11.05
N ILE A 34 8.47 2.84 11.52
CA ILE A 34 8.06 3.14 12.89
C ILE A 34 8.70 2.09 13.80
N LYS A 35 10.02 2.10 13.94
CA LYS A 35 10.64 1.70 15.20
C LYS A 35 10.63 2.93 16.09
N GLY A 36 9.47 3.25 16.62
CA GLY A 36 9.33 4.47 17.40
C GLY A 36 8.01 4.47 18.10
N ASP A 37 8.08 4.50 19.43
CA ASP A 37 7.00 4.93 20.28
C ASP A 37 6.36 6.20 19.72
N ILE A 38 5.12 6.13 19.24
CA ILE A 38 4.37 7.35 18.93
C ILE A 38 3.91 8.01 20.25
N SER A 39 3.97 7.29 21.38
CA SER A 39 3.54 7.81 22.69
C SER A 39 4.28 7.30 23.94
N GLY A 40 5.34 6.49 23.82
CA GLY A 40 6.01 5.87 24.97
C GLY A 40 5.30 4.61 25.50
N ARG A 41 4.31 4.07 24.76
CA ARG A 41 3.37 3.04 25.26
C ARG A 41 3.23 1.81 24.35
N ARG A 42 3.44 1.90 23.03
CA ARG A 42 3.28 0.80 22.05
C ARG A 42 4.12 1.04 20.79
N ARG A 43 4.72 -0.02 20.24
CA ARG A 43 5.44 0.05 18.95
C ARG A 43 4.68 -0.73 17.89
N TYR A 44 4.35 -0.07 16.78
CA TYR A 44 3.78 -0.70 15.60
C TYR A 44 4.88 -1.26 14.71
N ILE A 45 4.89 -2.58 14.54
CA ILE A 45 5.86 -3.26 13.69
C ILE A 45 5.16 -3.63 12.39
N PHE A 46 5.49 -2.90 11.33
CA PHE A 46 5.12 -3.28 9.98
C PHE A 46 6.09 -4.35 9.48
N THR A 47 5.58 -5.55 9.20
CA THR A 47 6.37 -6.67 8.66
C THR A 47 6.90 -6.34 7.26
N THR A 48 6.11 -5.61 6.49
CA THR A 48 6.46 -4.98 5.22
C THR A 48 6.02 -3.52 5.28
N GLN A 49 6.93 -2.60 4.93
CA GLN A 49 6.67 -1.17 5.01
C GLN A 49 5.77 -0.72 3.86
N PRO A 50 4.58 -0.14 4.15
CA PRO A 50 3.72 0.46 3.15
C PRO A 50 4.48 1.44 2.28
N ASN A 51 4.43 1.26 0.96
CA ASN A 51 5.00 2.24 0.04
C ASN A 51 4.25 3.57 0.16
N MET A 52 2.93 3.50 0.40
CA MET A 52 2.10 4.65 0.71
C MET A 52 0.89 4.25 1.56
N LEU A 53 0.42 5.18 2.39
CA LEU A 53 -0.81 5.05 3.16
C LEU A 53 -1.70 6.26 2.91
N GLU A 54 -2.99 6.00 2.76
CA GLU A 54 -4.05 6.99 2.66
C GLU A 54 -4.97 6.89 3.87
N ILE A 55 -5.32 8.04 4.44
CA ILE A 55 -6.42 8.17 5.41
C ILE A 55 -7.48 9.07 4.80
N GLN A 56 -8.67 8.50 4.59
CA GLN A 56 -9.84 9.21 4.10
C GLN A 56 -10.55 9.97 5.24
N LYS A 57 -11.50 10.85 4.87
CA LYS A 57 -12.22 11.71 5.82
C LYS A 57 -13.07 10.95 6.83
N ASP A 58 -13.52 9.75 6.46
CA ASP A 58 -14.27 8.82 7.30
C ASP A 58 -13.37 7.90 8.14
N ASN A 59 -12.05 8.18 8.17
CA ASN A 59 -11.01 7.38 8.79
C ASN A 59 -10.82 5.98 8.17
N THR A 60 -11.26 5.76 6.92
CA THR A 60 -10.82 4.60 6.14
C THR A 60 -9.32 4.70 5.88
N ILE A 61 -8.57 3.63 6.17
CA ILE A 61 -7.13 3.53 5.96
C ILE A 61 -6.86 2.57 4.81
N ILE A 62 -6.17 3.06 3.78
CA ILE A 62 -5.83 2.29 2.59
C ILE A 62 -4.31 2.17 2.47
N GLY A 63 -3.83 0.94 2.30
CA GLY A 63 -2.42 0.64 2.07
C GLY A 63 -2.13 0.41 0.59
N TYR A 64 -1.03 0.96 0.08
CA TYR A 64 -0.61 0.80 -1.31
C TYR A 64 0.80 0.21 -1.38
N GLU A 65 0.94 -0.95 -2.01
CA GLU A 65 2.23 -1.48 -2.48
C GLU A 65 2.41 -1.05 -3.93
N VAL A 66 3.58 -0.53 -4.30
CA VAL A 66 3.84 0.13 -5.59
C VAL A 66 5.05 -0.48 -6.28
N GLU A 67 4.80 -1.31 -7.29
CA GLU A 67 5.84 -1.87 -8.14
C GLU A 67 5.94 -1.08 -9.46
N GLY A 68 7.08 -0.43 -9.67
CA GLY A 68 7.44 0.21 -10.94
C GLY A 68 8.69 -0.41 -11.57
N TYR A 69 9.05 0.07 -12.75
CA TYR A 69 10.23 -0.41 -13.49
C TYR A 69 11.51 -0.18 -12.69
N LYS A 70 12.43 -1.16 -12.74
CA LYS A 70 13.74 -1.11 -12.08
C LYS A 70 14.82 -0.97 -13.15
N LYS A 71 15.76 -0.03 -12.98
CA LYS A 71 16.90 0.12 -13.90
C LYS A 71 18.07 -0.72 -13.41
N ARG A 72 18.46 -1.76 -14.14
CA ARG A 72 19.62 -2.61 -13.81
C ARG A 72 20.54 -2.74 -15.02
N LYS A 73 21.85 -2.53 -14.80
CA LYS A 73 22.90 -2.63 -15.84
C LYS A 73 22.60 -1.85 -17.15
N GLY A 74 21.85 -0.76 -17.07
CA GLY A 74 21.48 0.08 -18.22
C GLY A 74 20.14 -0.27 -18.87
N GLU A 75 19.53 -1.39 -18.51
CA GLU A 75 18.23 -1.84 -19.01
C GLU A 75 17.11 -1.63 -17.99
N TYR A 76 15.87 -1.57 -18.48
CA TYR A 76 14.67 -1.46 -17.65
C TYR A 76 14.02 -2.84 -17.50
N GLU A 77 13.93 -3.29 -16.26
CA GLU A 77 13.19 -4.50 -15.88
C GLU A 77 11.75 -4.13 -15.53
N PRO A 78 10.74 -4.85 -16.05
CA PRO A 78 9.34 -4.60 -15.74
C PRO A 78 9.01 -4.87 -14.27
N PRO A 79 7.94 -4.27 -13.73
CA PRO A 79 7.61 -4.44 -12.32
C PRO A 79 7.14 -5.87 -12.03
N ALA A 80 7.64 -6.44 -10.93
CA ALA A 80 7.38 -7.83 -10.57
C ALA A 80 6.05 -7.96 -9.81
N VAL A 81 5.00 -8.35 -10.52
CA VAL A 81 3.64 -8.46 -10.00
C VAL A 81 3.54 -9.41 -8.79
N TYR A 82 4.11 -10.61 -8.87
CA TYR A 82 4.06 -11.59 -7.79
C TYR A 82 4.79 -11.11 -6.52
N GLU A 83 5.90 -10.38 -6.67
CA GLU A 83 6.64 -9.80 -5.54
C GLU A 83 5.81 -8.71 -4.86
N GLY A 84 5.16 -7.85 -5.66
CA GLY A 84 4.24 -6.83 -5.14
C GLY A 84 3.02 -7.44 -4.45
N LEU A 85 2.43 -8.51 -5.03
CA LEU A 85 1.28 -9.18 -4.45
C LEU A 85 1.59 -9.81 -3.09
N ASP A 86 2.75 -10.47 -2.94
CA ASP A 86 3.19 -11.04 -1.65
C ASP A 86 3.27 -9.95 -0.57
N LYS A 87 3.88 -8.81 -0.90
CA LYS A 87 3.97 -7.66 0.03
C LYS A 87 2.61 -7.04 0.35
N ALA A 88 1.74 -6.89 -0.65
CA ALA A 88 0.38 -6.37 -0.47
C ALA A 88 -0.46 -7.29 0.43
N LEU A 89 -0.35 -8.62 0.27
CA LEU A 89 -1.01 -9.57 1.15
C LEU A 89 -0.53 -9.44 2.60
N ALA A 90 0.77 -9.20 2.82
CA ALA A 90 1.30 -8.96 4.16
C ALA A 90 0.70 -7.70 4.82
N TYR A 91 0.26 -6.69 4.05
CA TYR A 91 -0.40 -5.52 4.61
C TYR A 91 -1.72 -5.84 5.30
N LEU A 92 -2.43 -6.88 4.85
CA LEU A 92 -3.72 -7.25 5.44
C LEU A 92 -3.61 -7.56 6.94
N GLY A 93 -2.47 -8.11 7.37
CA GLY A 93 -2.15 -8.39 8.77
C GLY A 93 -1.34 -7.30 9.47
N ASN A 94 -1.02 -6.17 8.81
CA ASN A 94 -0.20 -5.13 9.40
C ASN A 94 -1.03 -4.06 10.13
N PRO A 95 -0.46 -3.48 11.21
CA PRO A 95 0.82 -3.79 11.84
C PRO A 95 0.70 -4.88 12.92
N ALA A 96 1.82 -5.51 13.27
CA ALA A 96 1.97 -6.20 14.55
C ALA A 96 2.18 -5.17 15.68
N ILE A 97 1.80 -5.50 16.92
CA ILE A 97 1.91 -4.60 18.07
C ILE A 97 2.90 -5.19 19.07
N GLU A 98 3.95 -4.45 19.41
CA GLU A 98 4.87 -4.81 20.50
C GLU A 98 4.23 -4.44 21.84
N GLU A 99 4.01 -5.43 22.71
CA GLU A 99 3.48 -5.21 24.07
C GLU A 99 4.59 -4.85 25.07
N ALA A 100 4.19 -4.42 26.27
CA ALA A 100 5.09 -4.12 27.39
C ALA A 100 5.77 -5.43 27.87
N GLY A 101 6.88 -5.76 27.22
CA GLY A 101 7.56 -7.05 27.32
C GLY A 101 8.44 -7.36 26.11
N GLY A 102 8.25 -6.65 25.00
CA GLY A 102 9.08 -6.75 23.79
C GLY A 102 8.62 -7.83 22.80
N GLU A 103 7.56 -8.57 23.12
CA GLU A 103 6.96 -9.54 22.20
C GLU A 103 5.95 -8.85 21.26
N ALA A 104 6.09 -9.13 19.96
CA ALA A 104 5.16 -8.67 18.94
C ALA A 104 3.97 -9.63 18.86
N VAL A 105 2.76 -9.12 19.10
CA VAL A 105 1.53 -9.88 19.06
C VAL A 105 0.67 -9.40 17.88
N PHE A 106 0.17 -10.35 17.10
CA PHE A 106 -0.84 -10.04 16.07
C PHE A 106 -2.21 -9.88 16.73
N ARG A 107 -2.82 -8.70 16.54
CA ARG A 107 -4.17 -8.38 17.05
C ARG A 107 -5.16 -8.07 15.94
N GLY A 108 -4.78 -8.27 14.67
CA GLY A 108 -5.49 -7.75 13.50
C GLY A 108 -4.82 -6.51 12.93
N GLY A 109 -5.05 -6.24 11.65
CA GLY A 109 -4.48 -5.13 10.91
C GLY A 109 -5.29 -3.83 11.01
N VAL A 110 -4.76 -2.76 10.44
CA VAL A 110 -5.39 -1.42 10.43
C VAL A 110 -5.93 -1.01 9.06
N PHE A 111 -5.46 -1.62 7.98
CA PHE A 111 -5.86 -1.28 6.63
C PHE A 111 -7.23 -1.85 6.30
N ASP A 112 -8.21 -1.00 6.04
CA ASP A 112 -9.55 -1.41 5.57
C ASP A 112 -9.49 -2.03 4.18
N TYR A 113 -8.65 -1.45 3.33
CA TYR A 113 -8.41 -1.86 1.96
C TYR A 113 -6.92 -1.83 1.64
N VAL A 114 -6.50 -2.68 0.72
CA VAL A 114 -5.12 -2.72 0.24
C VAL A 114 -5.12 -2.80 -1.28
N TYR A 115 -4.26 -2.01 -1.90
CA TYR A 115 -4.00 -2.06 -3.33
C TYR A 115 -2.59 -2.53 -3.63
N LEU A 116 -2.48 -3.35 -4.68
CA LEU A 116 -1.27 -3.42 -5.48
C LEU A 116 -1.37 -2.39 -6.62
N VAL A 117 -0.35 -1.56 -6.75
CA VAL A 117 -0.23 -0.55 -7.81
C VAL A 117 0.95 -0.94 -8.70
N HIS A 118 0.70 -1.00 -10.00
CA HIS A 118 1.69 -1.44 -10.98
C HIS A 118 1.86 -0.42 -12.10
N GLY A 119 3.13 -0.14 -12.45
CA GLY A 119 3.46 0.82 -13.50
C GLY A 119 3.46 0.18 -14.88
N GLY A 120 2.70 0.75 -15.81
CA GLY A 120 2.64 0.35 -17.21
C GLY A 120 1.21 0.06 -17.69
N ASP A 121 1.09 -0.20 -18.99
CA ASP A 121 -0.19 -0.47 -19.66
C ASP A 121 -0.50 -1.97 -19.76
N ASP A 122 0.24 -2.81 -19.03
CA ASP A 122 0.15 -4.26 -19.23
C ASP A 122 -1.21 -4.77 -18.73
N ASN A 123 -2.02 -5.15 -19.71
CA ASN A 123 -3.23 -5.95 -19.61
C ASN A 123 -2.89 -7.37 -19.10
N ASP A 124 -2.31 -7.49 -17.90
CA ASP A 124 -2.21 -8.79 -17.23
C ASP A 124 -3.58 -9.18 -16.67
N LYS A 125 -4.51 -9.41 -17.61
CA LYS A 125 -5.88 -9.83 -17.35
C LYS A 125 -5.87 -11.08 -16.48
N THR A 126 -4.93 -11.99 -16.73
CA THR A 126 -4.74 -13.19 -15.92
C THR A 126 -4.47 -12.84 -14.46
N MET A 127 -3.55 -11.90 -14.19
CA MET A 127 -3.31 -11.47 -12.82
C MET A 127 -4.50 -10.74 -12.22
N SER A 128 -5.14 -9.83 -12.94
CA SER A 128 -6.32 -9.11 -12.43
C SER A 128 -7.41 -10.09 -12.00
N GLU A 129 -7.62 -11.18 -12.77
CA GLU A 129 -8.57 -12.23 -12.42
C GLU A 129 -8.13 -13.04 -11.19
N VAL A 130 -6.83 -13.32 -11.03
CA VAL A 130 -6.31 -14.01 -9.84
C VAL A 130 -6.47 -13.13 -8.60
N ILE A 131 -6.09 -11.85 -8.69
CA ILE A 131 -6.22 -10.89 -7.59
C ILE A 131 -7.69 -10.78 -7.16
N ASP A 132 -8.60 -10.56 -8.11
CA ASP A 132 -10.03 -10.48 -7.84
C ASP A 132 -10.57 -11.77 -7.23
N LYS A 133 -10.34 -12.93 -7.86
CA LYS A 133 -10.98 -14.19 -7.42
C LYS A 133 -10.40 -14.75 -6.13
N CYS A 134 -9.13 -14.51 -5.84
CA CYS A 134 -8.40 -15.23 -4.79
C CYS A 134 -8.00 -14.36 -3.60
N THR A 135 -8.10 -13.03 -3.69
CA THR A 135 -7.59 -12.12 -2.65
C THR A 135 -8.56 -10.96 -2.38
N PRO A 136 -8.44 -10.28 -1.22
CA PRO A 136 -9.17 -9.04 -0.98
C PRO A 136 -8.44 -7.79 -1.52
N ILE A 137 -7.32 -7.96 -2.24
CA ILE A 137 -6.47 -6.88 -2.72
C ILE A 137 -7.11 -6.24 -3.96
N GLY A 138 -7.10 -4.91 -4.05
CA GLY A 138 -7.42 -4.17 -5.27
C GLY A 138 -6.20 -4.03 -6.17
N PHE A 139 -6.42 -3.73 -7.46
CA PHE A 139 -5.34 -3.61 -8.43
C PHE A 139 -5.49 -2.33 -9.25
N ILE A 140 -4.43 -1.51 -9.26
CA ILE A 140 -4.36 -0.25 -9.99
C ILE A 140 -3.21 -0.31 -10.99
N LEU A 141 -3.47 0.08 -12.23
CA LEU A 141 -2.47 0.33 -13.25
C LEU A 141 -2.22 1.82 -13.38
N VAL A 142 -0.95 2.21 -13.49
CA VAL A 142 -0.54 3.61 -13.64
C VAL A 142 0.31 3.78 -14.87
N SER A 143 -0.14 4.66 -15.77
CA SER A 143 0.61 5.15 -16.93
C SER A 143 0.88 6.65 -16.78
N TYR A 144 1.50 7.29 -17.78
CA TYR A 144 1.68 8.74 -17.77
C TYR A 144 0.36 9.49 -17.98
N ASP A 145 -0.59 8.86 -18.66
CA ASP A 145 -1.84 9.47 -19.09
C ASP A 145 -3.02 9.09 -18.18
N ASP A 146 -2.94 7.96 -17.47
CA ASP A 146 -4.07 7.43 -16.70
C ASP A 146 -3.66 6.69 -15.42
N ILE A 147 -4.60 6.66 -14.46
CA ILE A 147 -4.58 5.83 -13.26
C ILE A 147 -5.87 5.02 -13.27
N THR A 148 -5.77 3.75 -13.63
CA THR A 148 -6.93 2.88 -13.85
C THR A 148 -7.05 1.86 -12.72
N GLU A 149 -8.16 1.89 -11.98
CA GLU A 149 -8.54 0.79 -11.09
C GLU A 149 -9.10 -0.36 -11.92
N VAL A 150 -8.39 -1.49 -11.94
CA VAL A 150 -8.76 -2.68 -12.70
C VAL A 150 -9.50 -3.70 -11.85
N VAL A 151 -9.22 -3.70 -10.54
CA VAL A 151 -9.89 -4.53 -9.55
C VAL A 151 -10.19 -3.68 -8.32
N GLU A 152 -11.46 -3.57 -7.97
CA GLU A 152 -11.91 -2.94 -6.73
C GLU A 152 -11.48 -3.80 -5.53
N PRO A 153 -10.90 -3.21 -4.47
CA PRO A 153 -10.46 -3.94 -3.30
C PRO A 153 -11.67 -4.41 -2.50
N LYS A 154 -11.52 -5.55 -1.84
CA LYS A 154 -12.54 -6.05 -0.91
C LYS A 154 -12.14 -5.67 0.51
N LYS A 155 -13.13 -5.53 1.38
CA LYS A 155 -12.87 -5.22 2.79
C LYS A 155 -11.92 -6.27 3.39
N ASN A 156 -10.83 -5.80 3.99
CA ASN A 156 -9.86 -6.66 4.63
C ASN A 156 -10.52 -7.42 5.82
N PRO A 157 -10.52 -8.76 5.79
CA PRO A 157 -11.18 -9.56 6.84
C PRO A 157 -10.41 -9.55 8.18
N PHE A 158 -9.18 -9.04 8.21
CA PHE A 158 -8.32 -9.03 9.39
C PHE A 158 -8.28 -7.68 10.12
N VAL A 159 -9.10 -6.70 9.71
CA VAL A 159 -9.15 -5.39 10.36
C VAL A 159 -9.60 -5.53 11.81
N ASN A 160 -8.88 -4.88 12.71
CA ASN A 160 -9.30 -4.70 14.09
C ASN A 160 -9.56 -3.21 14.38
N ASP A 161 -10.82 -2.86 14.54
CA ASP A 161 -11.26 -1.47 14.79
C ASP A 161 -10.63 -0.85 16.04
N GLY A 162 -10.37 -1.65 17.07
CA GLY A 162 -9.71 -1.21 18.29
C GLY A 162 -8.24 -0.83 18.05
N VAL A 163 -7.51 -1.64 17.28
CA VAL A 163 -6.12 -1.35 16.87
C VAL A 163 -6.07 -0.15 15.95
N LYS A 164 -6.98 -0.10 14.96
CA LYS A 164 -7.12 0.98 14.00
C LYS A 164 -7.38 2.32 14.67
N LYS A 165 -8.28 2.37 15.66
CA LYS A 165 -8.56 3.59 16.41
C LYS A 165 -7.30 4.14 17.09
N ILE A 166 -6.56 3.29 17.77
CA ILE A 166 -5.32 3.70 18.46
C ILE A 166 -4.27 4.19 17.45
N PHE A 167 -4.16 3.49 16.31
CA PHE A 167 -3.25 3.89 15.24
C PHE A 167 -3.60 5.28 14.70
N LEU A 168 -4.88 5.57 14.49
CA LEU A 168 -5.35 6.88 14.01
C LEU A 168 -5.12 8.00 15.03
N ASP A 169 -5.41 7.74 16.30
CA ASP A 169 -5.18 8.71 17.38
C ASP A 169 -3.68 9.08 17.44
N GLU A 170 -2.79 8.13 17.19
CA GLU A 170 -1.34 8.36 17.16
C GLU A 170 -0.84 9.02 15.85
N TYR A 171 -1.44 8.73 14.70
CA TYR A 171 -1.00 9.27 13.39
C TYR A 171 -1.54 10.66 13.05
N GLN A 172 -2.60 11.11 13.73
CA GLN A 172 -3.24 12.40 13.48
C GLN A 172 -2.80 13.51 14.45
N HIS A 173 -1.92 13.21 15.41
CA HIS A 173 -1.33 14.14 16.38
C HIS A 173 0.17 14.30 16.16
#